data_AF-A0A925SC22-F1
#
_entry.id   AF-A0A925SC22-F1
#
_cell.length_a   1.000
_cell.length_b   1.000
_cell.length_c   1.000
_cell.angle_alpha   90.00
_cell.angle_beta   90.00
_cell.angle_gamma   90.00
#
_symmetry.space_group_name_H-M   'P 1'
#
loop_
_entity.id
_entity.type
_entity.pdbx_description
1 polymer ?
#
loop_
_entity_poly.entity_id
_entity_poly.type
_entity_poly.pdbx_seq_one_letter_code
_entity_poly.pdbx_strand_id
1 'polypeptide(L)'
;MDSDADGVRDSTDNCHQTPRGATLIAQGCSALDVAENPRLIVKPILQDLEAIKKSLAGTPSAAAVAKHLDEAGGEFKRAAIKIADGNICNASSEYNRGLLRLSDAEGLLRKVIGADNDQTRQLAGLRSLNQEAIIGGSVFNQVCKSVASRRSTGRITRIDDAARRIEIDSKLVVGLATSFLTKDQLYVGRVVQVNGPHFRSGAAMAQDLVVAQAEQGPHGGLFVDCLQLRVTPPQTNSPGSPGPVTKLQLAGFQDGDQVMVEAGMGIAAEDVGCPAPRFPAQKRYSLHAKLSYTVHGNNRVSDRQVTRTLALDLDSEDRPVLLPADIPSGTIVTMTVLSREQTVKTLPGGIRVYSPVRVLAIRTYQLDMAGPRRTLITGLRRGPVYARRDLDLIAF
;
A
#
# COMPACT_ATOMS: atom_id res chain seq x y z
N MET A 1 5.61 22.58 12.31
CA MET A 1 6.62 21.54 12.03
C MET A 1 6.39 21.11 10.60
N ASP A 2 7.48 20.82 9.88
CA ASP A 2 7.52 20.29 8.50
C ASP A 2 8.55 19.15 8.60
N SER A 3 8.04 17.93 8.69
CA SER A 3 8.78 16.76 9.16
C SER A 3 9.62 16.10 8.06
N ASP A 4 9.19 16.18 6.80
CA ASP A 4 9.93 15.67 5.65
C ASP A 4 10.73 16.77 4.92
N ALA A 5 10.47 18.03 5.25
CA ALA A 5 11.08 19.23 4.68
C ALA A 5 10.84 19.36 3.17
N ASP A 6 9.61 19.06 2.74
CA ASP A 6 9.14 19.29 1.39
C ASP A 6 8.64 20.73 1.16
N GLY A 7 8.54 21.53 2.23
CA GLY A 7 8.09 22.93 2.21
C GLY A 7 6.63 23.14 2.61
N VAL A 8 5.90 22.09 2.99
CA VAL A 8 4.52 22.13 3.48
C VAL A 8 4.49 21.79 4.97
N ARG A 9 3.70 22.53 5.75
CA ARG A 9 3.56 22.23 7.19
C ARG A 9 2.78 20.94 7.38
N ASP A 10 3.22 20.11 8.32
CA ASP A 10 2.61 18.81 8.66
C ASP A 10 1.08 18.89 8.86
N SER A 11 0.57 20.02 9.38
CA SER A 11 -0.86 20.24 9.63
C SER A 11 -1.72 20.34 8.36
N THR A 12 -1.11 20.55 7.21
CA THR A 12 -1.76 20.79 5.91
C THR A 12 -1.18 19.93 4.79
N ASP A 13 -0.24 19.05 5.14
CA ASP A 13 0.45 18.17 4.23
C ASP A 13 -0.31 16.85 4.11
N ASN A 14 -0.73 16.50 2.90
CA ASN A 14 -1.42 15.24 2.64
C ASN A 14 -0.46 14.07 2.35
N CYS A 15 0.82 14.35 2.20
CA CYS A 15 1.88 13.41 1.86
C CYS A 15 3.12 13.64 2.73
N HIS A 16 3.03 13.20 3.99
CA HIS A 16 4.04 13.33 5.06
C HIS A 16 5.45 12.76 4.81
N GLN A 17 5.74 12.29 3.60
CA GLN A 17 7.00 11.64 3.21
C GLN A 17 7.41 11.96 1.77
N THR A 18 7.14 13.18 1.35
CA THR A 18 7.52 13.63 0.02
C THR A 18 9.04 13.76 -0.05
N PRO A 19 9.71 13.13 -1.05
CA PRO A 19 11.17 13.22 -1.14
C PRO A 19 11.63 14.67 -1.25
N ARG A 20 12.64 15.05 -0.44
CA ARG A 20 13.22 16.40 -0.49
C ARG A 20 13.65 16.78 -1.90
N GLY A 21 13.20 17.95 -2.37
CA GLY A 21 13.45 18.45 -3.72
C GLY A 21 12.47 17.94 -4.79
N ALA A 22 11.46 17.14 -4.42
CA ALA A 22 10.40 16.76 -5.33
C ALA A 22 9.55 17.98 -5.73
N THR A 23 9.14 18.04 -7.00
CA THR A 23 8.19 19.05 -7.46
C THR A 23 6.79 18.68 -6.98
N LEU A 24 6.23 19.50 -6.09
CA LEU A 24 4.87 19.34 -5.57
C LEU A 24 3.85 19.66 -6.66
N ILE A 25 2.79 18.83 -6.74
CA ILE A 25 1.68 18.97 -7.71
C ILE A 25 0.30 18.96 -7.02
N ALA A 26 0.26 18.65 -5.72
CA ALA A 26 -0.89 18.80 -4.84
C ALA A 26 -0.37 19.14 -3.43
N GLN A 27 -1.24 19.51 -2.48
CA GLN A 27 -0.92 19.92 -1.10
C GLN A 27 0.09 18.98 -0.38
N GLY A 28 1.39 19.23 -0.57
CA GLY A 28 2.49 18.40 -0.06
C GLY A 28 2.79 17.13 -0.86
N CYS A 29 2.10 16.83 -1.97
CA CYS A 29 2.32 15.58 -2.72
C CYS A 29 3.07 15.82 -4.05
N SER A 30 4.08 15.01 -4.33
CA SER A 30 4.72 14.94 -5.64
C SER A 30 3.97 14.04 -6.63
N ALA A 31 4.40 14.06 -7.89
CA ALA A 31 3.89 13.15 -8.93
C ALA A 31 4.06 11.67 -8.57
N LEU A 32 5.14 11.33 -7.85
CA LEU A 32 5.35 9.95 -7.39
C LEU A 32 4.36 9.61 -6.28
N ASP A 33 4.15 10.50 -5.30
CA ASP A 33 3.25 10.25 -4.17
C ASP A 33 1.79 10.03 -4.64
N VAL A 34 1.34 10.85 -5.59
CA VAL A 34 0.01 10.68 -6.20
C VAL A 34 -0.08 9.37 -6.99
N ALA A 35 0.98 8.98 -7.68
CA ALA A 35 0.99 7.74 -8.45
C ALA A 35 1.00 6.50 -7.54
N GLU A 36 1.68 6.55 -6.40
CA GLU A 36 1.72 5.47 -5.40
C GLU A 36 0.43 5.37 -4.58
N ASN A 37 -0.19 6.50 -4.26
CA ASN A 37 -1.40 6.55 -3.45
C ASN A 37 -2.53 7.40 -4.10
N PRO A 38 -3.07 6.97 -5.25
CA PRO A 38 -4.14 7.70 -5.92
C PRO A 38 -5.47 7.69 -5.16
N ARG A 39 -5.57 6.87 -4.11
CA ARG A 39 -6.73 6.86 -3.21
C ARG A 39 -6.87 8.18 -2.47
N LEU A 40 -5.80 8.94 -2.26
CA LEU A 40 -5.88 10.30 -1.68
C LEU A 40 -6.83 11.20 -2.47
N ILE A 41 -6.85 11.05 -3.79
CA ILE A 41 -7.70 11.84 -4.68
C ILE A 41 -9.06 11.17 -4.90
N VAL A 42 -9.06 9.86 -5.12
CA VAL A 42 -10.27 9.15 -5.59
C VAL A 42 -11.19 8.74 -4.44
N LYS A 43 -10.68 8.48 -3.23
CA LYS A 43 -11.50 7.98 -2.12
C LYS A 43 -12.59 8.97 -1.68
N PRO A 44 -12.32 10.27 -1.45
CA PRO A 44 -13.36 11.22 -1.06
C PRO A 44 -14.49 11.29 -2.09
N ILE A 45 -14.12 11.42 -3.37
CA ILE A 45 -15.06 11.45 -4.50
C ILE A 45 -15.96 10.22 -4.53
N LEU A 46 -15.39 9.02 -4.33
CA LEU A 46 -16.18 7.79 -4.30
C LEU A 46 -17.14 7.71 -3.10
N GLN A 47 -16.74 8.28 -1.95
CA GLN A 47 -17.59 8.34 -0.76
C GLN A 47 -18.77 9.29 -0.98
N ASP A 48 -18.52 10.46 -1.57
CA ASP A 48 -19.56 11.45 -1.86
C ASP A 48 -20.50 10.99 -2.97
N LEU A 49 -19.97 10.33 -4.02
CA LEU A 49 -20.79 9.67 -5.04
C LEU A 49 -21.79 8.70 -4.42
N GLU A 50 -21.32 7.85 -3.51
CA GLU A 50 -22.18 6.86 -2.85
C GLU A 50 -23.20 7.52 -1.93
N ALA A 51 -22.82 8.57 -1.20
CA ALA A 51 -23.72 9.34 -0.37
C ALA A 51 -24.84 10.00 -1.19
N ILE A 52 -24.50 10.64 -2.32
CA ILE A 52 -25.48 11.24 -3.23
C ILE A 52 -26.38 10.17 -3.82
N LYS A 53 -25.83 9.06 -4.30
CA LYS A 53 -26.62 7.95 -4.85
C LYS A 53 -27.63 7.42 -3.84
N LYS A 54 -27.21 7.24 -2.59
CA LYS A 54 -28.11 6.83 -1.50
C LYS A 54 -29.23 7.84 -1.24
N SER A 55 -28.95 9.14 -1.36
CA SER A 55 -29.97 10.19 -1.22
C SER A 55 -31.02 10.21 -2.35
N LEU A 56 -30.68 9.64 -3.52
CA LEU A 56 -31.58 9.49 -4.67
C LEU A 56 -32.37 8.16 -4.65
N ALA A 57 -32.05 7.25 -3.72
CA ALA A 57 -32.72 5.97 -3.61
C ALA A 57 -34.23 6.17 -3.31
N GLY A 58 -35.08 5.48 -4.07
CA GLY A 58 -36.54 5.60 -3.95
C GLY A 58 -37.18 6.67 -4.85
N THR A 59 -36.40 7.36 -5.69
CA THR A 59 -36.92 8.30 -6.71
C THR A 59 -36.80 7.66 -8.11
N PRO A 60 -37.88 7.07 -8.68
CA PRO A 60 -37.79 6.37 -9.96
C PRO A 60 -37.30 7.25 -11.12
N SER A 61 -37.66 8.54 -11.12
CA SER A 61 -37.20 9.51 -12.10
C SER A 61 -35.69 9.80 -12.04
N ALA A 62 -35.01 9.44 -10.94
CA ALA A 62 -33.57 9.59 -10.77
C ALA A 62 -32.76 8.34 -11.14
N ALA A 63 -33.41 7.26 -11.63
CA ALA A 63 -32.71 6.01 -11.99
C ALA A 63 -31.62 6.22 -13.06
N ALA A 64 -31.86 7.09 -14.04
CA ALA A 64 -30.87 7.45 -15.04
C ALA A 64 -29.68 8.20 -14.43
N VAL A 65 -29.91 9.09 -13.45
CA VAL A 65 -28.85 9.81 -12.73
C VAL A 65 -27.99 8.81 -11.97
N ALA A 66 -28.61 7.88 -11.22
CA ALA A 66 -27.89 6.86 -10.46
C ALA A 66 -26.98 6.01 -11.36
N LYS A 67 -27.43 5.65 -12.57
CA LYS A 67 -26.61 4.93 -13.55
C LYS A 67 -25.35 5.71 -13.94
N HIS A 68 -25.47 7.01 -14.25
CA HIS A 68 -24.32 7.84 -14.58
C HIS A 68 -23.35 8.01 -13.40
N LEU A 69 -23.87 8.08 -12.16
CA LEU A 69 -23.03 8.11 -10.95
C LEU A 69 -22.24 6.80 -10.77
N ASP A 70 -22.86 5.64 -11.03
CA ASP A 70 -22.17 4.35 -10.98
C ASP A 70 -21.09 4.24 -12.09
N GLU A 71 -21.39 4.70 -13.30
CA GLU A 71 -20.41 4.77 -14.40
C GLU A 71 -19.24 5.68 -14.05
N ALA A 72 -19.50 6.87 -13.49
CA ALA A 72 -18.47 7.80 -13.02
C ALA A 72 -17.57 7.16 -11.95
N GLY A 73 -18.18 6.53 -10.93
CA GLY A 73 -17.46 5.82 -9.89
C GLY A 73 -16.60 4.67 -10.44
N GLY A 74 -17.09 3.96 -11.47
CA GLY A 74 -16.33 2.94 -12.18
C GLY A 74 -15.09 3.49 -12.90
N GLU A 75 -15.23 4.60 -13.63
CA GLU A 75 -14.10 5.27 -14.30
C GLU A 75 -13.06 5.78 -13.29
N PHE A 76 -13.48 6.44 -12.20
CA PHE A 76 -12.53 6.92 -11.18
C PHE A 76 -11.75 5.78 -10.51
N LYS A 77 -12.42 4.64 -10.22
CA LYS A 77 -11.74 3.44 -9.71
C LYS A 77 -10.72 2.91 -10.71
N ARG A 78 -11.07 2.83 -11.99
CA ARG A 78 -10.13 2.38 -13.05
C ARG A 78 -8.97 3.36 -13.22
N ALA A 79 -9.20 4.66 -13.09
CA ALA A 79 -8.16 5.67 -13.13
C ALA A 79 -7.14 5.47 -12.00
N ALA A 80 -7.63 5.27 -10.77
CA ALA A 80 -6.78 4.95 -9.62
C ALA A 80 -5.94 3.68 -9.83
N ILE A 81 -6.51 2.63 -10.41
CA ILE A 81 -5.76 1.39 -10.72
C ILE A 81 -4.68 1.68 -11.77
N LYS A 82 -5.04 2.35 -12.88
CA LYS A 82 -4.09 2.63 -13.96
C LYS A 82 -2.90 3.46 -13.50
N ILE A 83 -3.12 4.50 -12.71
CA ILE A 83 -2.01 5.34 -12.23
C ILE A 83 -1.13 4.59 -11.25
N ALA A 84 -1.72 3.79 -10.33
CA ALA A 84 -1.01 2.92 -9.42
C ALA A 84 -0.21 1.80 -10.13
N ASP A 85 -0.62 1.43 -11.34
CA ASP A 85 0.10 0.50 -12.21
C ASP A 85 1.11 1.19 -13.13
N GLY A 86 1.40 2.48 -12.93
CA GLY A 86 2.33 3.26 -13.74
C GLY A 86 1.81 3.61 -15.14
N ASN A 87 0.55 3.34 -15.46
CA ASN A 87 -0.09 3.73 -16.70
C ASN A 87 -0.70 5.15 -16.59
N ILE A 88 0.18 6.11 -16.29
CA ILE A 88 -0.17 7.44 -15.79
C ILE A 88 -1.05 8.24 -16.75
N CYS A 89 -0.68 8.34 -18.02
CA CYS A 89 -1.44 9.17 -18.95
C CYS A 89 -2.79 8.53 -19.36
N ASN A 90 -2.87 7.20 -19.44
CA ASN A 90 -4.16 6.55 -19.64
C ASN A 90 -5.05 6.69 -18.40
N ALA A 91 -4.47 6.76 -17.20
CA ALA A 91 -5.22 7.05 -15.98
C ALA A 91 -5.84 8.45 -16.02
N SER A 92 -5.11 9.46 -16.50
CA SER A 92 -5.66 10.81 -16.69
C SER A 92 -6.85 10.80 -17.67
N SER A 93 -6.71 10.10 -18.80
CA SER A 93 -7.81 9.95 -19.76
C SER A 93 -9.03 9.21 -19.17
N GLU A 94 -8.80 8.16 -18.37
CA GLU A 94 -9.85 7.44 -17.65
C GLU A 94 -10.57 8.35 -16.64
N TYR A 95 -9.81 9.13 -15.87
CA TYR A 95 -10.35 10.06 -14.91
C TYR A 95 -11.25 11.11 -15.58
N ASN A 96 -10.80 11.67 -16.72
CA ASN A 96 -11.57 12.64 -17.49
C ASN A 96 -12.89 12.06 -18.01
N ARG A 97 -12.95 10.76 -18.35
CA ARG A 97 -14.22 10.12 -18.69
C ARG A 97 -15.15 10.02 -17.49
N GLY A 98 -14.62 9.76 -16.29
CA GLY A 98 -15.39 9.85 -15.04
C GLY A 98 -16.01 11.23 -14.82
N LEU A 99 -15.24 12.30 -15.08
CA LEU A 99 -15.75 13.68 -15.02
C LEU A 99 -16.89 13.94 -16.00
N LEU A 100 -16.79 13.43 -17.24
CA LEU A 100 -17.86 13.55 -18.22
C LEU A 100 -19.14 12.85 -17.73
N ARG A 101 -19.03 11.64 -17.18
CA ARG A 101 -20.18 10.92 -16.61
C ARG A 101 -20.81 11.64 -15.43
N LEU A 102 -19.98 12.27 -14.60
CA LEU A 102 -20.44 13.07 -13.47
C LEU A 102 -21.19 14.33 -13.93
N SER A 103 -20.66 15.02 -14.95
CA SER A 103 -21.31 16.17 -15.56
C SER A 103 -22.63 15.80 -16.25
N ASP A 104 -22.71 14.63 -16.89
CA ASP A 104 -23.95 14.09 -17.46
C ASP A 104 -24.99 13.86 -16.36
N ALA A 105 -24.57 13.28 -15.23
CA ALA A 105 -25.44 13.05 -14.07
C ALA A 105 -25.99 14.36 -13.50
N GLU A 106 -25.16 15.41 -13.38
CA GLU A 106 -25.58 16.74 -12.93
C GLU A 106 -26.62 17.35 -13.87
N GLY A 107 -26.34 17.33 -15.18
CA GLY A 107 -27.24 17.86 -16.20
C GLY A 107 -28.59 17.13 -16.25
N LEU A 108 -28.59 15.81 -16.05
CA LEU A 108 -29.80 15.00 -15.95
C LEU A 108 -30.58 15.30 -14.67
N LEU A 109 -29.91 15.39 -13.51
CA LEU A 109 -30.56 15.68 -12.25
C LEU A 109 -31.27 17.03 -12.30
N ARG A 110 -30.63 18.06 -12.88
CA ARG A 110 -31.24 19.38 -13.09
C ARG A 110 -32.54 19.31 -13.90
N LYS A 111 -32.62 18.43 -14.91
CA LYS A 111 -33.85 18.21 -15.69
C LYS A 111 -34.93 17.48 -14.88
N VAL A 112 -34.53 16.52 -14.03
CA VAL A 112 -35.45 15.72 -13.21
C VAL A 112 -36.12 16.55 -12.11
N ILE A 113 -35.39 17.47 -11.47
CA ILE A 113 -35.92 18.28 -10.36
C ILE A 113 -36.71 19.53 -10.79
N GLY A 114 -36.66 19.88 -12.08
CA GLY A 114 -37.27 21.11 -12.63
C GLY A 114 -36.48 22.38 -12.34
N ALA A 115 -36.55 23.37 -13.24
CA ALA A 115 -35.76 24.61 -13.17
C ALA A 115 -36.07 25.50 -11.94
N ASP A 116 -37.27 25.38 -11.35
CA ASP A 116 -37.70 26.19 -10.19
C ASP A 116 -37.11 25.73 -8.84
N ASN A 117 -36.42 24.58 -8.80
CA ASN A 117 -35.87 23.99 -7.57
C ASN A 117 -34.34 23.81 -7.66
N ASP A 118 -33.63 24.78 -8.25
CA ASP A 118 -32.15 24.79 -8.41
C ASP A 118 -31.37 24.74 -7.06
N GLN A 119 -32.08 24.78 -5.91
CA GLN A 119 -31.57 24.70 -4.54
C GLN A 119 -31.80 23.37 -3.81
N THR A 120 -32.21 22.30 -4.50
CA THR A 120 -32.29 20.99 -3.82
C THR A 120 -30.93 20.58 -3.26
N ARG A 121 -30.93 20.03 -2.04
CA ARG A 121 -29.69 19.57 -1.37
C ARG A 121 -28.89 18.59 -2.25
N GLN A 122 -29.58 17.77 -3.06
CA GLN A 122 -28.98 16.80 -3.96
C GLN A 122 -28.19 17.47 -5.09
N LEU A 123 -28.76 18.48 -5.76
CA LEU A 123 -28.07 19.19 -6.85
C LEU A 123 -26.89 20.01 -6.31
N ALA A 124 -27.03 20.64 -5.15
CA ALA A 124 -25.93 21.34 -4.48
C ALA A 124 -24.77 20.39 -4.14
N GLY A 125 -25.08 19.21 -3.57
CA GLY A 125 -24.08 18.19 -3.28
C GLY A 125 -23.37 17.69 -4.54
N LEU A 126 -24.12 17.45 -5.62
CA LEU A 126 -23.54 16.99 -6.89
C LEU A 126 -22.65 18.05 -7.56
N ARG A 127 -23.01 19.34 -7.47
CA ARG A 127 -22.17 20.45 -7.93
C ARG A 127 -20.86 20.55 -7.15
N SER A 128 -20.92 20.42 -5.82
CA SER A 128 -19.74 20.41 -4.96
C SER A 128 -18.80 19.27 -5.36
N LEU A 129 -19.35 18.06 -5.49
CA LEU A 129 -18.60 16.90 -5.93
C LEU A 129 -17.98 17.08 -7.33
N ASN A 130 -18.70 17.69 -8.27
CA ASN A 130 -18.17 17.97 -9.60
C ASN A 130 -16.95 18.92 -9.54
N GLN A 131 -17.02 19.97 -8.71
CA GLN A 131 -15.89 20.88 -8.50
C GLN A 131 -14.67 20.17 -7.89
N GLU A 132 -14.88 19.35 -6.87
CA GLU A 132 -13.81 18.56 -6.24
C GLU A 132 -13.19 17.55 -7.22
N ALA A 133 -14.02 16.88 -8.02
CA ALA A 133 -13.55 15.96 -9.04
C ALA A 133 -12.74 16.70 -10.13
N ILE A 134 -13.14 17.90 -10.54
CA ILE A 134 -12.35 18.72 -11.48
C ILE A 134 -10.95 19.01 -10.93
N ILE A 135 -10.84 19.34 -9.64
CA ILE A 135 -9.54 19.52 -8.98
C ILE A 135 -8.73 18.22 -9.06
N GLY A 136 -9.32 17.08 -8.72
CA GLY A 136 -8.67 15.78 -8.84
C GLY A 136 -8.21 15.46 -10.28
N GLY A 137 -9.02 15.80 -11.27
CA GLY A 137 -8.66 15.65 -12.69
C GLY A 137 -7.47 16.50 -13.11
N SER A 138 -7.36 17.71 -12.56
CA SER A 138 -6.20 18.57 -12.76
C SER A 138 -4.92 17.94 -12.21
N VAL A 139 -4.98 17.28 -11.05
CA VAL A 139 -3.85 16.57 -10.45
C VAL A 139 -3.43 15.41 -11.36
N PHE A 140 -4.36 14.55 -11.79
CA PHE A 140 -4.05 13.44 -12.71
C PHE A 140 -3.39 13.92 -14.02
N ASN A 141 -3.86 15.04 -14.58
CA ASN A 141 -3.28 15.64 -15.77
C ASN A 141 -1.86 16.17 -15.50
N GLN A 142 -1.62 16.80 -14.35
CA GLN A 142 -0.29 17.25 -13.96
C GLN A 142 0.70 16.09 -13.80
N VAL A 143 0.28 14.97 -13.19
CA VAL A 143 1.12 13.76 -13.11
C VAL A 143 1.49 13.30 -14.52
N CYS A 144 0.53 13.18 -15.45
CA CYS A 144 0.81 12.80 -16.84
C CYS A 144 1.80 13.75 -17.53
N LYS A 145 1.64 15.07 -17.38
CA LYS A 145 2.57 16.07 -17.95
C LYS A 145 3.99 16.01 -17.38
N SER A 146 4.12 15.51 -16.15
CA SER A 146 5.42 15.33 -15.49
C SER A 146 6.20 14.12 -16.00
N VAL A 147 5.58 13.22 -16.77
CA VAL A 147 6.23 12.05 -17.35
C VAL A 147 7.25 12.45 -18.42
N ALA A 148 8.41 11.79 -18.38
CA ALA A 148 9.52 11.93 -19.31
C ALA A 148 9.96 10.54 -19.82
N SER A 149 10.38 10.47 -21.08
CA SER A 149 10.95 9.26 -21.68
C SER A 149 12.41 9.13 -21.30
N ARG A 150 12.69 8.45 -20.19
CA ARG A 150 14.05 8.10 -19.75
C ARG A 150 14.14 6.61 -19.45
N ARG A 151 15.36 6.09 -19.49
CA ARG A 151 15.71 4.77 -18.96
C ARG A 151 16.77 4.97 -17.91
N SER A 152 16.69 4.20 -16.84
CA SER A 152 17.67 4.24 -15.76
C SER A 152 18.11 2.83 -15.43
N THR A 153 19.41 2.65 -15.27
CA THR A 153 20.02 1.42 -14.77
C THR A 153 20.89 1.78 -13.60
N GLY A 154 20.84 1.00 -12.53
CA GLY A 154 21.68 1.25 -11.36
C GLY A 154 21.58 0.13 -10.34
N ARG A 155 22.46 0.19 -9.35
CA ARG A 155 22.48 -0.75 -8.22
C ARG A 155 21.54 -0.29 -7.12
N ILE A 156 20.68 -1.17 -6.61
CA ILE A 156 19.80 -0.89 -5.46
C ILE A 156 20.67 -0.59 -4.22
N THR A 157 20.48 0.57 -3.62
CA THR A 157 21.16 1.01 -2.40
C THR A 157 20.26 0.96 -1.17
N ARG A 158 18.94 1.11 -1.36
CA ARG A 158 17.92 1.03 -0.30
C ARG A 158 16.62 0.46 -0.87
N ILE A 159 15.91 -0.29 -0.05
CA ILE A 159 14.54 -0.73 -0.29
C ILE A 159 13.71 -0.20 0.86
N ASP A 160 12.61 0.49 0.57
CA ASP A 160 11.63 0.94 1.55
C ASP A 160 10.33 0.20 1.26
N ASP A 161 10.15 -0.97 1.87
CA ASP A 161 9.01 -1.84 1.62
C ASP A 161 7.67 -1.20 2.03
N ALA A 162 7.68 -0.43 3.12
CA ALA A 162 6.49 0.26 3.61
C ALA A 162 6.02 1.34 2.61
N ALA A 163 6.93 2.09 2.00
CA ALA A 163 6.62 3.05 0.94
C ALA A 163 6.53 2.40 -0.45
N ARG A 164 6.89 1.12 -0.60
CA ARG A 164 7.05 0.42 -1.88
C ARG A 164 8.00 1.13 -2.85
N ARG A 165 9.13 1.63 -2.32
CA ARG A 165 10.16 2.36 -3.07
C ARG A 165 11.49 1.64 -3.04
N ILE A 166 12.29 1.85 -4.07
CA ILE A 166 13.72 1.54 -4.05
C ILE A 166 14.52 2.80 -4.36
N GLU A 167 15.74 2.86 -3.85
CA GLU A 167 16.75 3.83 -4.27
C GLU A 167 17.86 3.07 -5.02
N ILE A 168 18.35 3.64 -6.11
CA ILE A 168 19.52 3.12 -6.83
C ILE A 168 20.70 4.10 -6.72
N ASP A 169 21.91 3.65 -7.02
CA ASP A 169 23.20 4.37 -6.90
C ASP A 169 23.26 5.80 -7.48
N SER A 170 22.40 6.16 -8.43
CA SER A 170 22.19 7.54 -8.90
C SER A 170 21.37 8.42 -7.93
N LYS A 171 21.02 7.92 -6.75
CA LYS A 171 20.01 8.47 -5.81
C LYS A 171 18.62 8.60 -6.44
N LEU A 172 18.37 7.89 -7.54
CA LEU A 172 17.06 7.84 -8.18
C LEU A 172 16.12 7.05 -7.28
N VAL A 173 15.06 7.72 -6.81
CA VAL A 173 13.95 7.09 -6.08
C VAL A 173 12.96 6.54 -7.09
N VAL A 174 12.63 5.25 -6.95
CA VAL A 174 11.75 4.51 -7.86
C VAL A 174 10.62 3.88 -7.06
N GLY A 175 9.39 4.33 -7.28
CA GLY A 175 8.19 3.66 -6.76
C GLY A 175 7.87 2.39 -7.53
N LEU A 176 7.31 1.39 -6.86
CA LEU A 176 6.96 0.10 -7.46
C LEU A 176 5.45 -0.01 -7.67
N ALA A 177 5.03 -0.20 -8.92
CA ALA A 177 3.62 -0.30 -9.34
C ALA A 177 2.81 -1.33 -8.53
N THR A 178 1.52 -1.11 -8.29
CA THR A 178 0.68 -2.02 -7.48
C THR A 178 0.64 -3.45 -7.98
N SER A 179 0.61 -3.62 -9.31
CA SER A 179 0.66 -4.91 -10.01
C SER A 179 2.06 -5.53 -10.12
N PHE A 180 3.06 -4.94 -9.48
CA PHE A 180 4.44 -5.40 -9.58
C PHE A 180 4.59 -6.84 -9.08
N LEU A 181 4.99 -7.73 -9.99
CA LEU A 181 5.17 -9.16 -9.73
C LEU A 181 6.66 -9.43 -9.54
N THR A 182 7.09 -9.73 -8.32
CA THR A 182 8.46 -10.23 -8.09
C THR A 182 8.46 -11.70 -7.69
N LYS A 183 9.27 -12.50 -8.38
CA LYS A 183 9.57 -13.88 -7.97
C LYS A 183 10.94 -13.95 -7.26
N ASP A 184 11.19 -13.08 -6.28
CA ASP A 184 12.37 -13.13 -5.37
C ASP A 184 13.69 -12.48 -5.86
N GLN A 185 13.64 -11.56 -6.83
CA GLN A 185 14.86 -11.07 -7.49
C GLN A 185 15.42 -9.73 -6.97
N LEU A 186 14.69 -9.03 -6.11
CA LEU A 186 15.10 -7.71 -5.60
C LEU A 186 15.63 -7.80 -4.18
N TYR A 187 16.79 -7.21 -3.99
CA TYR A 187 17.49 -7.07 -2.72
C TYR A 187 18.55 -5.98 -2.86
N VAL A 188 18.98 -5.39 -1.74
CA VAL A 188 20.02 -4.36 -1.76
C VAL A 188 21.32 -4.90 -2.37
N GLY A 189 21.92 -4.10 -3.26
CA GLY A 189 23.11 -4.44 -4.01
C GLY A 189 22.84 -5.06 -5.38
N ARG A 190 21.59 -5.35 -5.74
CA ARG A 190 21.23 -5.87 -7.07
C ARG A 190 21.25 -4.77 -8.12
N VAL A 191 21.74 -5.06 -9.32
CA VAL A 191 21.67 -4.13 -10.47
C VAL A 191 20.36 -4.35 -11.23
N VAL A 192 19.61 -3.28 -11.42
CA VAL A 192 18.30 -3.29 -12.09
C VAL A 192 18.24 -2.22 -13.17
N GLN A 193 17.49 -2.53 -14.22
CA GLN A 193 17.03 -1.58 -15.22
C GLN A 193 15.55 -1.25 -14.96
N VAL A 194 15.26 0.03 -14.81
CA VAL A 194 13.93 0.55 -14.51
C VAL A 194 13.13 0.72 -15.80
N ASN A 195 12.06 -0.06 -15.94
CA ASN A 195 11.08 0.07 -17.02
C ASN A 195 9.80 0.72 -16.49
N GLY A 196 9.50 1.92 -16.98
CA GLY A 196 8.30 2.67 -16.60
C GLY A 196 8.47 4.18 -16.75
N PRO A 197 7.45 4.97 -16.43
CA PRO A 197 7.51 6.42 -16.53
C PRO A 197 8.54 6.99 -15.55
N HIS A 198 9.37 7.88 -16.08
CA HIS A 198 10.24 8.73 -15.26
C HIS A 198 9.58 10.09 -15.10
N PHE A 199 9.80 10.74 -13.97
CA PHE A 199 9.27 12.06 -13.69
C PHE A 199 10.34 13.12 -13.90
N ARG A 200 9.92 14.32 -14.31
CA ARG A 200 10.82 15.49 -14.43
C ARG A 200 11.48 15.87 -13.11
N SER A 201 10.88 15.52 -11.97
CA SER A 201 11.44 15.68 -10.62
C SER A 201 12.69 14.83 -10.37
N GLY A 202 12.99 13.88 -11.25
CA GLY A 202 14.09 12.94 -11.05
C GLY A 202 13.68 11.70 -10.25
N ALA A 203 12.39 11.44 -10.07
CA ALA A 203 11.88 10.15 -9.58
C ALA A 203 11.42 9.26 -10.76
N ALA A 204 11.11 8.00 -10.49
CA ALA A 204 10.50 7.11 -11.47
C ALA A 204 9.45 6.20 -10.84
N MET A 205 8.60 5.60 -11.67
CA MET A 205 7.70 4.52 -11.27
C MET A 205 7.98 3.30 -12.13
N ALA A 206 8.45 2.21 -11.51
CA ALA A 206 8.71 0.96 -12.19
C ALA A 206 7.41 0.16 -12.36
N GLN A 207 7.07 -0.12 -13.61
CA GLN A 207 6.07 -1.12 -13.98
C GLN A 207 6.71 -2.51 -14.08
N ASP A 208 8.00 -2.53 -14.41
CA ASP A 208 8.84 -3.71 -14.48
C ASP A 208 10.30 -3.35 -14.12
N LEU A 209 11.02 -4.30 -13.54
CA LEU A 209 12.45 -4.18 -13.25
C LEU A 209 13.17 -5.35 -13.90
N VAL A 210 13.94 -5.06 -14.95
CA VAL A 210 14.79 -6.07 -15.58
C VAL A 210 16.07 -6.17 -14.77
N VAL A 211 16.35 -7.37 -14.27
CA VAL A 211 17.51 -7.61 -13.44
C VAL A 211 18.66 -8.12 -14.32
N ALA A 212 19.83 -7.48 -14.24
CA ALA A 212 21.03 -8.00 -14.91
C ALA A 212 21.32 -9.41 -14.36
N GLN A 213 21.73 -10.36 -15.21
CA GLN A 213 21.71 -11.82 -14.98
C GLN A 213 21.98 -12.28 -13.52
N ALA A 214 21.21 -13.30 -13.11
CA ALA A 214 21.23 -13.85 -11.76
C ALA A 214 22.50 -14.63 -11.47
N GLU A 215 23.23 -14.24 -10.44
CA GLU A 215 24.03 -15.19 -9.66
C GLU A 215 23.11 -15.69 -8.54
N GLN A 216 22.54 -16.89 -8.72
CA GLN A 216 21.96 -17.61 -7.60
C GLN A 216 23.11 -18.06 -6.71
N GLY A 217 23.21 -17.48 -5.52
CA GLY A 217 24.13 -17.95 -4.50
C GLY A 217 23.75 -19.37 -4.05
N PRO A 218 24.71 -20.18 -3.60
CA PRO A 218 24.47 -21.58 -3.24
C PRO A 218 23.43 -21.70 -2.11
N HIS A 219 22.53 -22.68 -2.27
CA HIS A 219 21.63 -23.14 -1.22
C HIS A 219 22.42 -23.99 -0.22
N GLY A 220 22.37 -23.65 1.06
CA GLY A 220 22.79 -24.59 2.09
C GLY A 220 23.42 -23.96 3.32
N GLY A 221 22.67 -23.96 4.42
CA GLY A 221 23.25 -24.07 5.76
C GLY A 221 22.24 -23.78 6.87
N LEU A 222 22.70 -24.03 8.09
CA LEU A 222 21.91 -24.13 9.32
C LEU A 222 20.91 -22.98 9.52
N PHE A 223 19.76 -23.38 10.07
CA PHE A 223 18.68 -22.51 10.52
C PHE A 223 19.21 -21.55 11.59
N VAL A 224 19.12 -20.23 11.36
CA VAL A 224 19.38 -19.22 12.38
C VAL A 224 18.14 -18.33 12.46
N ASP A 225 17.35 -18.52 13.51
CA ASP A 225 16.08 -17.81 13.75
C ASP A 225 16.31 -16.50 14.51
N CYS A 226 17.33 -15.75 14.10
CA CYS A 226 17.80 -14.53 14.79
C CYS A 226 17.10 -13.24 14.34
N LEU A 227 16.45 -13.26 13.17
CA LEU A 227 15.56 -12.20 12.71
C LEU A 227 14.14 -12.77 12.63
N GLN A 228 13.26 -12.32 13.52
CA GLN A 228 11.93 -12.88 13.67
C GLN A 228 10.86 -11.98 13.05
N LEU A 229 9.85 -12.63 12.47
CA LEU A 229 8.63 -11.95 12.03
C LEU A 229 7.80 -11.52 13.24
N ARG A 230 7.26 -10.31 13.16
CA ARG A 230 6.37 -9.68 14.12
C ARG A 230 5.14 -9.13 13.42
N VAL A 231 4.06 -8.96 14.19
CA VAL A 231 2.88 -8.22 13.78
C VAL A 231 2.80 -6.91 14.56
N THR A 232 2.22 -5.90 13.94
CA THR A 232 2.03 -4.57 14.50
C THR A 232 0.53 -4.25 14.42
N PRO A 233 -0.15 -4.03 15.56
CA PRO A 233 -1.57 -3.68 15.56
C PRO A 233 -1.79 -2.27 14.99
N PRO A 234 -3.03 -1.90 14.58
CA PRO A 234 -3.32 -0.55 14.15
C PRO A 234 -3.04 0.44 15.29
N GLN A 235 -2.28 1.50 15.03
CA GLN A 235 -1.95 2.52 16.02
C GLN A 235 -2.49 3.88 15.58
N THR A 236 -3.33 4.50 16.41
CA THR A 236 -4.08 5.73 16.08
C THR A 236 -3.21 6.97 15.86
N ASN A 237 -1.94 6.93 16.27
CA ASN A 237 -1.02 8.08 16.24
C ASN A 237 0.22 7.87 15.36
N SER A 238 0.24 6.92 14.43
CA SER A 238 1.42 6.76 13.57
C SER A 238 1.11 6.38 12.12
N PRO A 239 0.71 7.36 11.28
CA PRO A 239 0.84 7.21 9.82
C PRO A 239 2.13 7.86 9.27
N GLY A 240 2.84 8.68 10.05
CA GLY A 240 3.91 9.54 9.53
C GLY A 240 5.16 9.73 10.38
N SER A 241 5.24 9.18 11.60
CA SER A 241 6.39 9.42 12.49
C SER A 241 7.23 8.16 12.70
N PRO A 242 8.57 8.24 12.69
CA PRO A 242 9.50 7.16 13.06
C PRO A 242 9.50 6.92 14.58
N GLY A 243 8.31 6.81 15.17
CA GLY A 243 8.13 6.46 16.58
C GLY A 243 8.25 4.95 16.80
N PRO A 244 8.53 4.50 18.03
CA PRO A 244 8.58 3.08 18.34
C PRO A 244 7.21 2.44 18.09
N VAL A 245 7.15 1.55 17.10
CA VAL A 245 5.98 0.73 16.82
C VAL A 245 5.97 -0.48 17.75
N THR A 246 4.79 -0.85 18.25
CA THR A 246 4.67 -2.06 19.08
C THR A 246 4.76 -3.29 18.19
N LYS A 247 5.86 -4.04 18.31
CA LYS A 247 6.09 -5.31 17.63
C LYS A 247 5.65 -6.46 18.53
N LEU A 248 4.69 -7.27 18.09
CA LEU A 248 4.15 -8.39 18.85
C LEU A 248 4.45 -9.73 18.15
N GLN A 249 4.58 -10.79 18.95
CA GLN A 249 4.77 -12.14 18.43
C GLN A 249 3.49 -12.65 17.78
N LEU A 250 3.61 -13.33 16.63
CA LEU A 250 2.46 -13.91 15.92
C LEU A 250 1.70 -14.94 16.76
N ALA A 251 2.38 -15.65 17.67
CA ALA A 251 1.78 -16.65 18.55
C ALA A 251 0.64 -16.07 19.41
N GLY A 252 0.70 -14.78 19.77
CA GLY A 252 -0.36 -14.11 20.53
C GLY A 252 -1.67 -13.88 19.74
N PHE A 253 -1.66 -14.16 18.43
CA PHE A 253 -2.79 -13.98 17.53
C PHE A 253 -3.26 -15.31 16.91
N GLN A 254 -2.72 -16.45 17.38
CA GLN A 254 -3.11 -17.75 16.89
C GLN A 254 -4.51 -18.15 17.38
N ASP A 255 -5.37 -18.55 16.44
CA ASP A 255 -6.65 -19.20 16.69
C ASP A 255 -6.68 -20.51 15.88
N GLY A 256 -6.49 -21.64 16.57
CA GLY A 256 -6.22 -22.93 15.93
C GLY A 256 -4.97 -22.88 15.04
N ASP A 257 -5.13 -23.28 13.77
CA ASP A 257 -4.06 -23.28 12.77
C ASP A 257 -3.90 -21.94 12.02
N GLN A 258 -4.70 -20.93 12.39
CA GLN A 258 -4.76 -19.64 11.72
C GLN A 258 -4.23 -18.52 12.63
N VAL A 259 -3.76 -17.44 12.02
CA VAL A 259 -3.39 -16.20 12.70
C VAL A 259 -4.45 -15.17 12.38
N MET A 260 -5.17 -14.71 13.39
CA MET A 260 -6.18 -13.68 13.23
C MET A 260 -5.51 -12.32 13.03
N VAL A 261 -5.80 -11.66 11.91
CA VAL A 261 -5.29 -10.32 11.60
C VAL A 261 -6.43 -9.38 11.25
N GLU A 262 -6.33 -8.12 11.67
CA GLU A 262 -7.35 -7.09 11.43
C GLU A 262 -6.87 -6.05 10.40
N ALA A 263 -7.83 -5.31 9.83
CA ALA A 263 -7.53 -4.18 8.96
C ALA A 263 -6.67 -3.13 9.68
N GLY A 264 -5.56 -2.72 9.05
CA GLY A 264 -4.60 -1.77 9.61
C GLY A 264 -3.46 -2.42 10.40
N MET A 265 -3.46 -3.75 10.58
CA MET A 265 -2.28 -4.46 11.05
C MET A 265 -1.17 -4.46 10.00
N GLY A 266 0.08 -4.51 10.43
CA GLY A 266 1.25 -4.69 9.56
C GLY A 266 2.20 -5.77 10.07
N ILE A 267 3.15 -6.16 9.23
CA ILE A 267 4.27 -7.02 9.61
C ILE A 267 5.53 -6.21 9.85
N ALA A 268 6.39 -6.66 10.76
CA ALA A 268 7.71 -6.08 11.01
C ALA A 268 8.73 -7.19 11.24
N ALA A 269 10.02 -6.86 11.15
CA ALA A 269 11.08 -7.74 11.61
C ALA A 269 11.64 -7.25 12.96
N GLU A 270 12.09 -8.18 13.79
CA GLU A 270 12.78 -7.89 15.04
C GLU A 270 14.06 -8.72 15.13
N ASP A 271 15.18 -8.05 15.42
CA ASP A 271 16.45 -8.70 15.73
C ASP A 271 16.40 -9.22 17.17
N VAL A 272 16.45 -10.54 17.32
CA VAL A 272 16.45 -11.23 18.63
C VAL A 272 17.84 -11.75 19.01
N GLY A 273 18.90 -11.26 18.36
CA GLY A 273 20.29 -11.61 18.65
C GLY A 273 21.01 -12.24 17.47
N CYS A 274 21.13 -11.49 16.37
CA CYS A 274 21.93 -11.89 15.20
C CYS A 274 23.42 -12.07 15.57
N PRO A 275 24.11 -13.09 15.01
CA PRO A 275 25.54 -13.28 15.25
C PRO A 275 26.34 -12.01 14.92
N ALA A 276 27.09 -11.50 15.90
CA ALA A 276 27.89 -10.29 15.74
C ALA A 276 28.97 -10.50 14.64
N PRO A 277 29.24 -9.49 13.81
CA PRO A 277 30.13 -9.62 12.67
C PRO A 277 31.57 -9.90 13.10
N ARG A 278 32.25 -10.83 12.40
CA ARG A 278 33.71 -10.94 12.41
C ARG A 278 34.27 -10.06 11.30
N PHE A 279 35.06 -9.05 11.65
CA PHE A 279 35.68 -8.15 10.67
C PHE A 279 36.48 -8.93 9.60
N PRO A 280 36.50 -8.50 8.33
CA PRO A 280 35.89 -7.27 7.76
C PRO A 280 34.51 -7.48 7.09
N ALA A 281 33.92 -8.68 7.16
CA ALA A 281 32.68 -9.03 6.48
C ALA A 281 31.51 -9.09 7.47
N GLN A 282 30.51 -8.23 7.29
CA GLN A 282 29.33 -8.21 8.14
C GLN A 282 28.20 -9.07 7.54
N LYS A 283 27.39 -9.70 8.38
CA LYS A 283 26.17 -10.39 7.95
C LYS A 283 24.99 -9.43 8.03
N ARG A 284 24.14 -9.44 7.01
CA ARG A 284 22.84 -8.77 6.98
C ARG A 284 21.77 -9.85 6.85
N TYR A 285 20.73 -9.75 7.68
CA TYR A 285 19.56 -10.62 7.66
C TYR A 285 18.34 -9.81 7.22
N SER A 286 17.44 -10.43 6.45
CA SER A 286 16.18 -9.81 6.03
C SER A 286 15.09 -10.84 5.77
N LEU A 287 13.85 -10.37 5.71
CA LEU A 287 12.66 -11.16 5.40
C LEU A 287 12.11 -10.77 4.03
N HIS A 288 11.79 -11.77 3.21
CA HIS A 288 10.93 -11.60 2.04
C HIS A 288 9.56 -12.18 2.36
N ALA A 289 8.48 -11.40 2.27
CA ALA A 289 7.13 -11.88 2.56
C ALA A 289 6.22 -11.79 1.31
N LYS A 290 5.49 -12.87 1.05
CA LYS A 290 4.47 -12.94 -0.02
C LYS A 290 3.13 -13.39 0.54
N LEU A 291 2.06 -12.82 0.01
CA LEU A 291 0.68 -13.25 0.26
C LEU A 291 0.15 -13.96 -0.97
N SER A 292 -0.56 -15.08 -0.76
CA SER A 292 -1.29 -15.81 -1.80
C SER A 292 -2.69 -16.15 -1.30
N TYR A 293 -3.71 -15.83 -2.10
CA TYR A 293 -5.11 -16.06 -1.75
C TYR A 293 -5.97 -16.22 -3.01
N THR A 294 -7.13 -16.85 -2.86
CA THR A 294 -8.10 -17.01 -3.94
C THR A 294 -9.20 -15.98 -3.78
N VAL A 295 -9.50 -15.26 -4.85
CA VAL A 295 -10.68 -14.40 -4.93
C VAL A 295 -11.78 -15.19 -5.62
N HIS A 296 -12.85 -15.48 -4.88
CA HIS A 296 -14.03 -16.13 -5.42
C HIS A 296 -14.87 -15.12 -6.19
N GLY A 297 -15.09 -15.37 -7.47
CA GLY A 297 -16.02 -14.56 -8.26
C GLY A 297 -17.46 -15.05 -8.11
N ASN A 298 -18.42 -14.25 -8.60
CA ASN A 298 -19.86 -14.49 -8.42
C ASN A 298 -20.35 -15.83 -9.01
N ASN A 299 -19.57 -16.48 -9.89
CA ASN A 299 -19.80 -17.84 -10.38
C ASN A 299 -18.56 -18.70 -10.10
N ARG A 300 -18.75 -19.94 -9.61
CA ARG A 300 -17.69 -20.92 -9.21
C ARG A 300 -16.61 -21.23 -10.26
N VAL A 301 -16.72 -20.72 -11.49
CA VAL A 301 -15.76 -20.88 -12.59
C VAL A 301 -14.79 -19.68 -12.70
N SER A 302 -14.93 -18.67 -11.83
CA SER A 302 -14.15 -17.41 -11.89
C SER A 302 -13.15 -17.21 -10.76
N ASP A 303 -12.86 -18.28 -10.00
CA ASP A 303 -11.87 -18.24 -8.92
C ASP A 303 -10.50 -17.84 -9.47
N ARG A 304 -9.98 -16.72 -8.97
CA ARG A 304 -8.69 -16.19 -9.39
C ARG A 304 -7.70 -16.28 -8.25
N GLN A 305 -6.62 -17.02 -8.45
CA GLN A 305 -5.48 -17.00 -7.54
C GLN A 305 -4.72 -15.67 -7.69
N VAL A 306 -4.49 -15.01 -6.57
CA VAL A 306 -3.75 -13.74 -6.47
C VAL A 306 -2.53 -13.97 -5.60
N THR A 307 -1.36 -13.62 -6.11
CA THR A 307 -0.11 -13.58 -5.35
C THR A 307 0.42 -12.15 -5.36
N ARG A 308 0.78 -11.62 -4.19
CA ARG A 308 1.33 -10.28 -4.01
C ARG A 308 2.57 -10.36 -3.12
N THR A 309 3.62 -9.63 -3.49
CA THR A 309 4.77 -9.44 -2.59
C THR A 309 4.40 -8.37 -1.57
N LEU A 310 4.48 -8.72 -0.29
CA LEU A 310 4.23 -7.79 0.81
C LEU A 310 5.51 -7.04 1.16
N ALA A 311 6.63 -7.76 1.34
CA ALA A 311 7.94 -7.17 1.61
C ALA A 311 9.01 -7.84 0.75
N LEU A 312 9.87 -7.04 0.12
CA LEU A 312 10.97 -7.47 -0.71
C LEU A 312 12.25 -7.72 0.09
N ASP A 313 12.53 -6.93 1.13
CA ASP A 313 13.82 -6.93 1.85
C ASP A 313 13.77 -6.35 3.28
N LEU A 314 12.75 -6.73 4.03
CA LEU A 314 12.42 -6.22 5.37
C LEU A 314 13.43 -6.62 6.44
N ASP A 315 14.07 -5.64 7.09
CA ASP A 315 14.97 -5.83 8.23
C ASP A 315 14.45 -5.17 9.53
N SER A 316 15.21 -5.27 10.63
CA SER A 316 14.77 -4.86 11.97
C SER A 316 14.56 -3.35 12.11
N GLU A 317 15.26 -2.57 11.28
CA GLU A 317 15.24 -1.11 11.29
C GLU A 317 14.15 -0.55 10.37
N ASP A 318 13.57 -1.42 9.53
CA ASP A 318 12.49 -1.03 8.64
C ASP A 318 11.17 -0.78 9.37
N ARG A 319 10.37 0.08 8.75
CA ARG A 319 9.00 0.36 9.19
C ARG A 319 8.10 -0.84 8.94
N PRO A 320 7.04 -1.01 9.74
CA PRO A 320 6.08 -2.06 9.48
C PRO A 320 5.41 -1.90 8.12
N VAL A 321 5.23 -3.02 7.44
CA VAL A 321 4.52 -3.08 6.17
C VAL A 321 3.08 -3.47 6.44
N LEU A 322 2.15 -2.55 6.16
CA LEU A 322 0.73 -2.77 6.40
C LEU A 322 0.19 -3.89 5.50
N LEU A 323 -0.68 -4.72 6.07
CA LEU A 323 -1.42 -5.71 5.32
C LEU A 323 -2.36 -5.03 4.32
N PRO A 324 -2.57 -5.60 3.12
CA PRO A 324 -3.40 -4.97 2.11
C PRO A 324 -4.85 -4.85 2.56
N ALA A 325 -5.32 -3.61 2.74
CA ALA A 325 -6.69 -3.32 3.18
C ALA A 325 -7.77 -3.62 2.13
N ASP A 326 -7.38 -3.98 0.91
CA ASP A 326 -8.30 -4.36 -0.18
C ASP A 326 -8.60 -5.87 -0.21
N ILE A 327 -7.99 -6.67 0.67
CA ILE A 327 -8.37 -8.07 0.84
C ILE A 327 -9.69 -8.14 1.62
N PRO A 328 -10.73 -8.83 1.09
CA PRO A 328 -12.01 -8.93 1.78
C PRO A 328 -11.90 -9.60 3.15
N SER A 329 -12.71 -9.14 4.10
CA SER A 329 -12.87 -9.79 5.40
C SER A 329 -13.31 -11.26 5.24
N GLY A 330 -12.77 -12.15 6.08
CA GLY A 330 -13.02 -13.60 6.05
C GLY A 330 -12.26 -14.35 4.95
N THR A 331 -11.38 -13.67 4.21
CA THR A 331 -10.48 -14.33 3.25
C THR A 331 -9.33 -14.98 4.01
N ILE A 332 -9.13 -16.29 3.80
CA ILE A 332 -7.94 -16.98 4.30
C ILE A 332 -6.78 -16.72 3.32
N VAL A 333 -5.69 -16.16 3.85
CA VAL A 333 -4.51 -15.79 3.08
C VAL A 333 -3.33 -16.64 3.52
N THR A 334 -2.65 -17.27 2.57
CA THR A 334 -1.38 -17.93 2.84
C THR A 334 -0.24 -16.92 2.73
N MET A 335 0.45 -16.66 3.84
CA MET A 335 1.66 -15.84 3.86
C MET A 335 2.90 -16.73 3.88
N THR A 336 3.77 -16.59 2.88
CA THR A 336 5.09 -17.26 2.84
C THR A 336 6.18 -16.25 3.14
N VAL A 337 7.05 -16.58 4.09
CA VAL A 337 8.17 -15.74 4.53
C VAL A 337 9.48 -16.49 4.34
N LEU A 338 10.40 -15.88 3.59
CA LEU A 338 11.76 -16.37 3.39
C LEU A 338 12.70 -15.56 4.29
N SER A 339 13.43 -16.25 5.16
CA SER A 339 14.56 -15.66 5.88
C SER A 339 15.80 -15.70 4.99
N ARG A 340 16.50 -14.59 4.89
CA ARG A 340 17.59 -14.38 3.93
C ARG A 340 18.82 -13.79 4.60
N GLU A 341 19.98 -14.16 4.08
CA GLU A 341 21.29 -13.67 4.51
C GLU A 341 22.08 -13.11 3.33
N GLN A 342 22.79 -12.01 3.58
CA GLN A 342 23.82 -11.47 2.70
C GLN A 342 25.09 -11.19 3.49
N THR A 343 26.23 -11.33 2.81
CA THR A 343 27.50 -10.83 3.30
C THR A 343 27.73 -9.43 2.74
N VAL A 344 28.04 -8.49 3.62
CA VAL A 344 28.30 -7.10 3.28
C VAL A 344 29.77 -6.79 3.55
N LYS A 345 30.46 -6.31 2.51
CA LYS A 345 31.84 -5.84 2.61
C LYS A 345 31.85 -4.33 2.37
N THR A 346 32.38 -3.58 3.33
CA THR A 346 32.62 -2.14 3.17
C THR A 346 34.03 -1.93 2.64
N LEU A 347 34.15 -1.34 1.46
CA LEU A 347 35.41 -0.97 0.83
C LEU A 347 35.87 0.42 1.32
N PRO A 348 37.17 0.76 1.17
CA PRO A 348 37.65 2.13 1.39
C PRO A 348 36.78 3.14 0.64
N GLY A 349 36.45 4.26 1.29
CA GLY A 349 35.52 5.26 0.76
C GLY A 349 34.04 4.99 1.07
N GLY A 350 33.72 3.98 1.90
CA GLY A 350 32.35 3.73 2.39
C GLY A 350 31.44 2.96 1.41
N ILE A 351 32.00 2.48 0.29
CA ILE A 351 31.25 1.72 -0.71
C ILE A 351 30.89 0.35 -0.13
N ARG A 352 29.60 0.04 -0.04
CA ARG A 352 29.09 -1.26 0.41
C ARG A 352 28.89 -2.20 -0.77
N VAL A 353 29.51 -3.37 -0.71
CA VAL A 353 29.34 -4.46 -1.69
C VAL A 353 28.60 -5.60 -1.00
N TYR A 354 27.56 -6.09 -1.67
CA TYR A 354 26.67 -7.13 -1.16
C TYR A 354 26.89 -8.41 -1.95
N SER A 355 27.00 -9.54 -1.26
CA SER A 355 26.97 -10.85 -1.90
C SER A 355 25.56 -11.16 -2.45
N PRO A 356 25.44 -12.15 -3.36
CA PRO A 356 24.15 -12.75 -3.64
C PRO A 356 23.41 -13.16 -2.36
N VAL A 357 22.09 -13.07 -2.39
CA VAL A 357 21.23 -13.48 -1.29
C VAL A 357 21.23 -15.00 -1.16
N ARG A 358 21.31 -15.48 0.08
CA ARG A 358 21.10 -16.88 0.43
C ARG A 358 19.84 -17.01 1.28
N VAL A 359 18.94 -17.90 0.89
CA VAL A 359 17.75 -18.25 1.70
C VAL A 359 18.17 -19.22 2.80
N LEU A 360 17.85 -18.87 4.05
CA LEU A 360 18.14 -19.68 5.23
C LEU A 360 16.96 -20.56 5.63
N ALA A 361 15.74 -20.01 5.56
CA ALA A 361 14.53 -20.69 6.00
C ALA A 361 13.30 -20.22 5.22
N ILE A 362 12.29 -21.08 5.18
CA ILE A 362 10.97 -20.78 4.62
C ILE A 362 9.93 -21.11 5.70
N ARG A 363 9.05 -20.17 6.01
CA ARG A 363 7.91 -20.37 6.91
C ARG A 363 6.62 -19.96 6.20
N THR A 364 5.54 -20.65 6.51
CA THR A 364 4.22 -20.36 5.94
C THR A 364 3.22 -20.19 7.08
N TYR A 365 2.34 -19.20 6.95
CA TYR A 365 1.29 -18.88 7.91
C TYR A 365 -0.05 -18.79 7.19
N GLN A 366 -1.12 -19.27 7.83
CA GLN A 366 -2.49 -19.02 7.39
C GLN A 366 -3.02 -17.80 8.15
N LEU A 367 -3.37 -16.75 7.44
CA LEU A 367 -3.92 -15.53 8.03
C LEU A 367 -5.43 -15.51 7.78
N ASP A 368 -6.21 -15.36 8.84
CA ASP A 368 -7.63 -15.03 8.71
C ASP A 368 -7.80 -13.51 8.78
N MET A 369 -8.21 -12.93 7.65
CA MET A 369 -8.44 -11.49 7.52
C MET A 369 -9.75 -11.12 8.23
N ALA A 370 -9.71 -10.96 9.55
CA ALA A 370 -10.87 -10.55 10.33
C ALA A 370 -11.28 -9.12 9.94
N GLY A 371 -12.57 -8.90 9.70
CA GLY A 371 -13.13 -7.56 9.56
C GLY A 371 -12.95 -6.78 10.85
N PRO A 372 -13.09 -5.44 10.84
CA PRO A 372 -13.00 -4.66 12.06
C PRO A 372 -14.00 -5.24 13.07
N ARG A 373 -13.52 -5.73 14.21
CA ARG A 373 -14.41 -6.15 15.29
C ARG A 373 -15.29 -4.95 15.61
N ARG A 374 -16.56 -4.98 15.19
CA ARG A 374 -17.58 -4.20 15.89
C ARG A 374 -17.47 -4.68 17.31
N THR A 375 -16.99 -3.83 18.20
CA THR A 375 -17.12 -4.04 19.63
C THR A 375 -18.62 -4.20 19.87
N LEU A 376 -19.10 -5.44 19.90
CA LEU A 376 -20.45 -5.78 20.30
C LEU A 376 -20.50 -5.54 21.81
N ILE A 377 -20.62 -4.27 22.20
CA ILE A 377 -21.25 -3.93 23.48
C ILE A 377 -22.74 -4.14 23.27
N THR A 378 -23.17 -5.40 23.12
CA THR A 378 -24.57 -5.78 23.21
C THR A 378 -24.66 -7.19 23.76
N GLY A 379 -25.22 -7.29 24.97
CA GLY A 379 -25.78 -8.55 25.46
C GLY A 379 -25.01 -9.18 26.62
N LEU A 380 -24.93 -8.49 27.76
CA LEU A 380 -24.96 -9.19 29.05
C LEU A 380 -26.27 -9.99 29.14
N ARG A 381 -26.29 -11.21 28.61
CA ARG A 381 -27.23 -12.22 29.06
C ARG A 381 -26.64 -12.88 30.30
N ARG A 382 -27.23 -12.53 31.45
CA ARG A 382 -27.08 -13.25 32.71
C ARG A 382 -27.48 -14.72 32.51
N GLY A 383 -26.60 -15.65 32.90
CA GLY A 383 -26.90 -17.07 33.03
C GLY A 383 -25.61 -17.88 33.28
N PRO A 384 -25.51 -18.71 34.34
CA PRO A 384 -24.24 -19.02 35.00
C PRO A 384 -23.65 -20.36 34.56
N VAL A 385 -22.33 -20.44 34.37
CA VAL A 385 -21.61 -21.72 34.45
C VAL A 385 -20.22 -21.50 35.07
N TYR A 386 -20.14 -21.91 36.34
CA TYR A 386 -19.01 -22.42 37.12
C TYR A 386 -17.62 -21.78 37.03
N ALA A 387 -17.27 -21.17 38.16
CA ALA A 387 -15.92 -20.95 38.63
C ALA A 387 -15.14 -22.26 38.87
N ARG A 388 -13.88 -22.27 38.41
CA ARG A 388 -12.69 -22.77 39.12
C ARG A 388 -11.57 -21.79 38.71
N ARG A 389 -11.05 -20.90 39.58
CA ARG A 389 -10.01 -21.17 40.62
C ARG A 389 -8.92 -22.07 40.05
N ASP A 390 -7.68 -21.65 39.82
CA ASP A 390 -6.80 -20.71 40.52
C ASP A 390 -5.71 -20.21 39.55
N LEU A 391 -5.20 -18.99 39.74
CA LEU A 391 -3.77 -18.71 39.74
C LEU A 391 -3.52 -17.22 40.02
N ASP A 392 -2.76 -17.01 41.09
CA ASP A 392 -2.48 -15.76 41.77
C ASP A 392 -1.79 -14.72 40.88
N LEU A 393 -2.22 -13.47 41.07
CA LEU A 393 -1.45 -12.29 40.76
C LEU A 393 -0.19 -12.28 41.64
N ILE A 394 0.98 -12.12 41.01
CA ILE A 394 2.08 -11.38 41.63
C ILE A 394 2.33 -10.16 40.75
N ALA A 395 1.97 -9.01 41.31
CA ALA A 395 2.30 -7.68 40.82
C ALA A 395 3.79 -7.40 41.00
N PHE A 396 4.40 -6.74 40.02
CA PHE A 396 5.20 -5.51 40.17
C PHE A 396 5.33 -4.80 38.82
#